data_AF-A0A9E4D1S0-F1
#
_entry.id   AF-A0A9E4D1S0-F1
#
_cell.length_a   1.000
_cell.length_b   1.000
_cell.length_c   1.000
_cell.angle_alpha   90.00
_cell.angle_beta   90.00
_cell.angle_gamma   90.00
#
_symmetry.space_group_name_H-M   'P 1'
#
loop_
_entity.id
_entity.type
_entity.pdbx_description
1 polymer ?
#
loop_
_entity_poly.entity_id
_entity_poly.type
_entity_poly.pdbx_seq_one_letter_code
_entity_poly.pdbx_strand_id
1 'polypeptide(L)'
;AERLDDTIALGERVAADLPLLAAMDTIAFDQCPFLDSIAPAPSPVALDGGDVTIVVVGNHDDPVTPFTESEELAFDTLADGRLIEVTHPEHTVYPNNDCVKELVDSTLIDGRPPAEPLTSCG
;
A
#
# COMPACT_ATOMS: atom_id res chain seq x y z
N ALA A 1 7.07 -2.69 -4.90
CA ALA A 1 8.17 -3.63 -5.27
C ALA A 1 9.54 -3.16 -4.79
N GLU A 2 9.83 -1.87 -4.90
CA GLU A 2 11.12 -1.23 -4.57
C GLU A 2 11.67 -1.54 -3.15
N ARG A 3 10.81 -1.57 -2.12
CA ARG A 3 11.25 -1.94 -0.75
C ARG A 3 11.77 -3.38 -0.65
N LEU A 4 11.19 -4.30 -1.42
CA LEU A 4 11.62 -5.71 -1.48
C LEU A 4 12.95 -5.81 -2.24
N ASP A 5 13.08 -5.06 -3.34
CA ASP A 5 14.31 -4.97 -4.13
C ASP A 5 15.47 -4.38 -3.31
N ASP A 6 15.20 -3.36 -2.48
CA ASP A 6 16.18 -2.78 -1.56
C ASP A 6 16.58 -3.75 -0.45
N THR A 7 15.65 -4.58 0.04
CA THR A 7 16.00 -5.62 1.04
C THR A 7 16.82 -6.73 0.41
N ILE A 8 16.54 -7.11 -0.84
CA ILE A 8 17.34 -8.07 -1.61
C ILE A 8 18.75 -7.50 -1.83
N ALA A 9 18.86 -6.26 -2.28
CA ALA A 9 20.15 -5.60 -2.50
C ALA A 9 20.96 -5.44 -1.21
N LEU A 10 20.31 -5.16 -0.08
CA LEU A 10 20.95 -5.12 1.23
C LEU A 10 21.40 -6.52 1.68
N GLY A 11 20.56 -7.54 1.49
CA GLY A 11 20.87 -8.93 1.82
C GLY A 11 22.07 -9.46 1.03
N GLU A 12 22.16 -9.15 -0.27
CA GLU A 12 23.31 -9.51 -1.11
C GLU A 12 24.61 -8.86 -0.63
N ARG A 13 24.56 -7.58 -0.23
CA ARG A 13 25.72 -6.86 0.31
C ARG A 13 26.15 -7.40 1.67
N VAL A 14 25.18 -7.70 2.55
CA VAL A 14 25.47 -8.30 3.86
C VAL A 14 26.05 -9.71 3.70
N ALA A 15 25.57 -10.50 2.74
CA ALA A 15 26.13 -11.80 2.40
C ALA A 15 27.57 -11.72 1.87
N ALA A 16 27.87 -10.72 1.04
CA ALA A 16 29.20 -10.50 0.48
C ALA A 16 30.21 -10.02 1.54
N ASP A 17 29.83 -9.04 2.35
CA ASP A 17 30.77 -8.35 3.24
C ASP A 17 30.82 -8.97 4.65
N LEU A 18 29.73 -9.60 5.10
CA LEU A 18 29.55 -10.11 6.46
C LEU A 18 28.94 -11.52 6.46
N PRO A 19 29.63 -12.54 5.91
CA PRO A 19 29.07 -13.87 5.68
C PRO A 19 28.63 -14.59 6.97
N LEU A 20 29.27 -14.28 8.12
CA LEU A 20 28.85 -14.83 9.41
C LEU A 20 27.53 -14.22 9.91
N LEU A 21 27.30 -12.93 9.62
CA LEU A 21 26.08 -12.22 9.98
C LEU A 21 24.93 -12.63 9.06
N ALA A 22 25.19 -12.74 7.75
CA ALA A 22 24.22 -13.26 6.78
C ALA A 22 23.77 -14.69 7.11
N ALA A 23 24.69 -15.54 7.59
CA ALA A 23 24.36 -16.89 8.04
C ALA A 23 23.47 -16.91 9.31
N MET A 24 23.50 -15.85 10.13
CA MET A 24 22.59 -15.71 11.27
C MET A 24 21.24 -15.10 10.87
N ASP A 25 21.23 -14.24 9.85
CA ASP A 25 20.06 -13.48 9.39
C ASP A 25 18.92 -14.41 8.92
N THR A 26 19.28 -15.43 8.15
CA THR A 26 18.34 -16.47 7.66
C THR A 26 17.72 -17.34 8.74
N ILE A 27 18.29 -17.37 9.95
CA ILE A 27 17.85 -18.27 11.04
C ILE A 27 17.18 -17.49 12.18
N ALA A 28 17.54 -16.21 12.38
CA ALA A 28 17.09 -15.42 13.53
C ALA A 28 16.04 -14.34 13.20
N PHE A 29 16.00 -13.83 11.96
CA PHE A 29 15.20 -12.63 11.65
C PHE A 29 14.15 -12.82 10.56
N ASP A 30 14.26 -13.85 9.72
CA ASP A 30 13.16 -14.21 8.82
C ASP A 30 12.01 -14.82 9.63
N GLN A 31 11.00 -13.99 9.92
CA GLN A 31 9.79 -14.40 10.63
C GLN A 31 8.88 -15.28 9.76
N CYS A 32 9.16 -15.35 8.45
CA CYS A 32 8.34 -16.03 7.46
C CYS A 32 9.17 -17.01 6.60
N PRO A 33 9.94 -17.95 7.18
CA PRO A 33 10.93 -18.77 6.47
C PRO A 33 10.33 -19.76 5.46
N PHE A 34 9.00 -19.90 5.46
CA PHE A 34 8.27 -20.79 4.55
C PHE A 34 7.39 -20.00 3.58
N LEU A 35 7.44 -18.67 3.56
CA LEU A 35 6.53 -17.83 2.76
C LEU A 35 6.54 -18.23 1.29
N ASP A 36 7.72 -18.40 0.68
CA ASP A 36 7.83 -18.79 -0.72
C ASP A 36 7.20 -20.16 -1.03
N SER A 37 7.11 -21.03 -0.04
CA SER A 37 6.49 -22.36 -0.19
C SER A 37 4.97 -22.38 0.01
N ILE A 38 4.40 -21.34 0.64
CA ILE A 38 2.97 -21.29 0.99
C ILE A 38 2.22 -20.09 0.40
N ALA A 39 2.95 -19.07 -0.07
CA ALA A 39 2.36 -17.85 -0.60
C ALA A 39 1.62 -18.17 -1.91
N PRO A 40 0.36 -17.74 -2.05
CA PRO A 40 -0.30 -17.78 -3.34
C PRO A 40 0.44 -16.87 -4.32
N ALA A 41 0.45 -17.26 -5.60
CA ALA A 41 0.90 -16.36 -6.65
C ALA A 41 0.02 -15.09 -6.66
N PRO A 42 0.59 -13.91 -6.95
CA PRO A 42 -0.19 -12.68 -7.12
C PRO A 42 -1.31 -12.87 -8.14
N SER A 43 -2.44 -12.20 -7.92
CA SER A 43 -3.52 -12.19 -8.91
C SER A 43 -3.01 -11.59 -10.23
N PRO A 44 -3.20 -12.26 -11.37
CA PRO A 44 -2.82 -11.70 -12.68
C PRO A 44 -3.86 -10.71 -13.22
N VAL A 45 -5.00 -10.57 -12.53
CA VAL A 45 -6.10 -9.69 -12.93
C VAL A 45 -6.37 -8.65 -11.84
N ALA A 46 -6.87 -7.50 -12.26
CA ALA A 46 -7.35 -6.46 -11.36
C ALA A 46 -8.43 -7.02 -10.42
N LEU A 47 -8.41 -6.55 -9.18
CA LEU A 47 -9.37 -6.94 -8.15
C LEU A 47 -10.69 -6.19 -8.42
N ASP A 48 -11.74 -6.93 -8.76
CA ASP A 48 -13.02 -6.36 -9.21
C ASP A 48 -13.89 -5.77 -8.11
N GLY A 49 -13.57 -6.05 -6.84
CA GLY A 49 -14.32 -5.57 -5.69
C GLY A 49 -15.78 -6.05 -5.64
N GLY A 50 -16.22 -6.95 -6.53
CA GLY A 50 -17.64 -7.30 -6.67
C GLY A 50 -18.52 -6.17 -7.22
N ASP A 51 -18.03 -5.44 -8.23
CA ASP A 51 -18.74 -4.34 -8.92
C ASP A 51 -19.06 -3.13 -8.03
N VAL A 52 -18.36 -2.97 -6.89
CA VAL A 52 -18.41 -1.75 -6.08
C VAL A 52 -17.16 -0.92 -6.25
N THR A 53 -17.34 0.40 -6.30
CA THR A 53 -16.24 1.35 -6.30
C THR A 53 -15.50 1.30 -4.96
N ILE A 54 -14.18 1.14 -5.01
CA ILE A 54 -13.31 1.15 -3.83
C ILE A 54 -12.60 2.49 -3.75
N VAL A 55 -12.72 3.15 -2.61
CA VAL A 55 -12.05 4.43 -2.34
C VAL A 55 -10.77 4.17 -1.55
N VAL A 56 -9.65 4.64 -2.10
CA VAL A 56 -8.31 4.61 -1.50
C VAL A 56 -7.98 6.02 -1.03
N VAL A 57 -7.43 6.14 0.18
CA VAL A 57 -6.93 7.41 0.72
C VAL A 57 -5.42 7.36 0.71
N GLY A 58 -4.79 8.18 -0.13
CA GLY A 58 -3.33 8.29 -0.22
C GLY A 58 -2.84 9.57 0.44
N ASN A 59 -1.88 9.45 1.35
CA ASN A 59 -1.25 10.59 2.02
C ASN A 59 0.19 10.79 1.54
N HIS A 60 0.48 11.98 1.02
CA HIS A 60 1.81 12.36 0.51
C HIS A 60 2.92 12.30 1.57
N ASP A 61 2.58 12.55 2.84
CA ASP A 61 3.54 12.61 3.95
C ASP A 61 3.56 11.33 4.81
N ASP A 62 2.98 10.23 4.33
CA ASP A 62 2.90 8.96 5.05
C ASP A 62 4.25 8.20 5.05
N PRO A 63 4.88 7.98 6.23
CA PRO A 63 6.16 7.27 6.31
C PRO A 63 6.04 5.74 6.36
N VAL A 64 4.84 5.20 6.56
CA VAL A 64 4.59 3.76 6.75
C VAL A 64 4.02 3.13 5.49
N THR A 65 3.08 3.81 4.82
CA THR A 65 2.53 3.41 3.52
C THR A 65 2.68 4.55 2.52
N PRO A 66 3.77 4.59 1.73
CA PRO A 66 4.04 5.68 0.80
C PRO A 66 2.89 5.94 -0.18
N PHE A 67 2.69 7.20 -0.55
CA PHE A 67 1.63 7.63 -1.49
C PHE A 67 1.59 6.82 -2.79
N THR A 68 2.75 6.49 -3.34
CA THR A 68 2.86 5.70 -4.59
C THR A 68 2.21 4.32 -4.47
N GLU A 69 2.24 3.69 -3.30
CA GLU A 69 1.56 2.41 -3.08
C GLU A 69 0.02 2.58 -3.11
N SER A 70 -0.48 3.75 -2.70
CA SER A 70 -1.91 4.10 -2.81
C SER A 70 -2.31 4.38 -4.26
N GLU A 71 -1.45 4.99 -5.05
CA GLU A 71 -1.65 5.17 -6.51
C GLU A 71 -1.71 3.82 -7.22
N GLU A 72 -0.72 2.94 -7.00
CA GLU A 72 -0.68 1.58 -7.55
C GLU A 72 -1.92 0.77 -7.16
N LEU A 73 -2.37 0.89 -5.90
CA LEU A 73 -3.59 0.22 -5.46
C LEU A 73 -4.82 0.76 -6.21
N ALA A 74 -4.99 2.08 -6.28
CA ALA A 74 -6.17 2.71 -6.87
C ALA A 74 -6.27 2.51 -8.38
N PHE A 75 -5.15 2.57 -9.10
CA PHE A 75 -5.16 2.65 -10.56
C PHE A 75 -4.70 1.36 -11.27
N ASP A 76 -3.83 0.57 -10.64
CA ASP A 76 -3.26 -0.63 -11.28
C ASP A 76 -3.84 -1.93 -10.71
N THR A 77 -4.13 -1.95 -9.40
CA THR A 77 -4.57 -3.16 -8.69
C THR A 77 -6.08 -3.35 -8.71
N LEU A 78 -6.85 -2.28 -8.54
CA LEU A 78 -8.31 -2.33 -8.44
C LEU A 78 -8.97 -2.08 -9.80
N ALA A 79 -10.04 -2.82 -10.11
CA ALA A 79 -10.79 -2.60 -11.35
C ALA A 79 -11.61 -1.31 -11.34
N ASP A 80 -12.12 -0.90 -10.17
CA ASP A 80 -12.86 0.35 -9.96
C ASP A 80 -12.37 1.09 -8.70
N GLY A 81 -11.13 1.54 -8.73
CA GLY A 81 -10.53 2.36 -7.67
C GLY A 81 -10.79 3.87 -7.87
N ARG A 82 -10.91 4.59 -6.76
CA ARG A 82 -10.89 6.07 -6.69
C ARG A 82 -9.88 6.50 -5.65
N LEU A 83 -9.01 7.44 -5.97
CA LEU A 83 -8.00 7.96 -5.06
C LEU A 83 -8.42 9.31 -4.49
N ILE A 84 -8.41 9.42 -3.17
CA ILE A 84 -8.41 10.70 -2.46
C ILE A 84 -6.96 10.98 -2.06
N GLU A 85 -6.36 12.01 -2.61
CA GLU A 85 -5.02 12.44 -2.22
C GLU A 85 -5.06 13.57 -1.20
N VAL A 86 -4.12 13.58 -0.26
CA VAL A 86 -4.03 14.57 0.81
C VAL A 86 -2.59 14.71 1.29
N THR A 87 -2.23 15.87 1.81
CA THR A 87 -0.97 16.06 2.55
C THR A 87 -1.29 16.21 4.04
N HIS A 88 -0.86 15.26 4.86
CA HIS A 88 -1.17 15.23 6.28
C HIS A 88 -0.03 14.59 7.10
N PRO A 89 0.31 15.11 8.29
CA PRO A 89 1.47 14.61 9.05
C PRO A 89 1.27 13.22 9.69
N GLU A 90 0.04 12.73 9.77
CA GLU A 90 -0.27 11.42 10.35
C GLU A 90 -0.34 10.35 9.26
N HIS A 91 0.14 9.13 9.56
CA HIS A 91 0.09 7.96 8.67
C HIS A 91 -1.32 7.75 8.06
N THR A 92 -2.37 7.67 8.90
CA THR A 92 -3.75 7.55 8.42
C THR A 92 -4.50 8.87 8.56
N VAL A 93 -5.33 9.22 7.57
CA VAL A 93 -5.98 10.54 7.53
C VAL A 93 -7.48 10.52 7.85
N TYR A 94 -8.20 9.42 7.58
CA TYR A 94 -9.59 9.29 8.02
C TYR A 94 -9.64 8.88 9.50
N PRO A 95 -10.40 9.58 10.38
CA PRO A 95 -11.34 10.68 10.11
C PRO A 95 -10.80 12.08 10.47
N ASN A 96 -9.48 12.26 10.61
CA ASN A 96 -8.82 13.43 11.19
C ASN A 96 -8.64 14.63 10.22
N ASN A 97 -9.13 14.54 8.98
CA ASN A 97 -9.21 15.65 8.04
C ASN A 97 -10.65 15.78 7.52
N ASP A 98 -11.24 16.97 7.61
CA ASP A 98 -12.65 17.18 7.29
C ASP A 98 -13.00 16.84 5.83
N CYS A 99 -12.15 17.21 4.86
CA CYS A 99 -12.36 16.91 3.44
C CYS A 99 -12.34 15.39 3.18
N VAL A 100 -11.32 14.70 3.71
CA VAL A 100 -11.21 13.23 3.60
C VAL A 100 -12.40 12.56 4.29
N LYS A 101 -12.77 13.05 5.48
CA LYS A 101 -13.89 12.55 6.26
C LYS A 101 -15.20 12.64 5.49
N GLU A 102 -15.51 13.80 4.91
CA GLU A 102 -16.74 14.01 4.15
C GLU A 102 -16.84 13.08 2.93
N LEU A 103 -15.74 12.91 2.18
CA LEU A 103 -15.72 12.02 1.01
C LEU A 103 -15.86 10.55 1.39
N VAL A 104 -15.17 10.11 2.45
CA VAL A 104 -15.28 8.74 2.95
C VAL A 104 -16.67 8.47 3.53
N ASP A 105 -17.24 9.40 4.31
CA ASP A 105 -18.60 9.27 4.84
C ASP A 105 -19.64 9.24 3.71
N SER A 106 -19.52 10.09 2.69
CA SER A 106 -20.38 10.06 1.50
C SER A 106 -20.30 8.70 0.79
N THR A 107 -19.12 8.10 0.73
CA THR A 107 -18.93 6.76 0.16
C THR A 107 -19.62 5.69 1.00
N LEU A 108 -19.32 5.64 2.29
CA LEU A 108 -19.74 4.55 3.19
C LEU A 108 -21.21 4.63 3.61
N ILE A 109 -21.73 5.84 3.83
CA ILE A 109 -23.09 6.07 4.34
C ILE A 109 -24.07 6.22 3.19
N ASP A 110 -23.70 7.02 2.19
CA ASP A 110 -24.60 7.41 1.11
C ASP A 110 -24.39 6.62 -0.19
N GLY A 111 -23.35 5.78 -0.28
CA GLY A 111 -23.01 5.05 -1.50
C GLY A 111 -22.58 5.98 -2.64
N ARG A 112 -22.04 7.15 -2.31
CA ARG A 112 -21.61 8.18 -3.28
C ARG A 112 -20.09 8.38 -3.19
N PRO A 113 -19.30 7.55 -3.88
CA PRO A 113 -17.86 7.74 -3.99
C PRO A 113 -17.52 9.02 -4.77
N PRO A 114 -16.26 9.49 -4.72
CA PRO A 114 -15.80 10.56 -5.59
C PRO A 114 -16.10 10.27 -7.07
N ALA A 115 -16.61 11.28 -7.77
CA ALA A 115 -17.00 11.16 -9.17
C ALA A 115 -15.78 11.02 -10.10
N GLU A 116 -14.69 11.71 -9.76
CA GLU A 116 -13.44 11.68 -10.51
C GLU A 116 -12.52 10.57 -10.00
N PRO A 117 -11.73 9.93 -10.87
CA PRO A 117 -10.73 8.93 -10.48
C PRO A 117 -9.74 9.40 -9.40
N LEU A 118 -9.43 10.70 -9.40
CA LEU A 118 -8.56 11.36 -8.43
C LEU A 118 -9.25 12.60 -7.88
N THR A 119 -9.26 12.76 -6.56
CA THR A 119 -9.80 13.93 -5.86
C THR A 119 -8.81 14.40 -4.80
N SER A 120 -8.46 15.69 -4.82
CA SER A 120 -7.48 16.26 -3.88
C SER A 120 -8.16 16.93 -2.69
N CYS A 121 -7.69 16.63 -1.48
CA CYS A 121 -8.02 17.33 -0.24
C CYS A 121 -6.81 18.15 0.21
N GLY A 122 -6.95 19.48 0.25
CA GLY A 122 -5.91 20.44 0.63
C GLY A 122 -6.12 21.10 1.99
#